data_AF-A0A259EY31-F1
#
_entry.id   AF-A0A259EY31-F1
#
_cell.length_a   1.000
_cell.length_b   1.000
_cell.length_c   1.000
_cell.angle_alpha   90.00
_cell.angle_beta   90.00
_cell.angle_gamma   90.00
#
_symmetry.space_group_name_H-M   'P 1'
#
loop_
_entity.id
_entity.type
_entity.pdbx_description
1 polymer ?
#
loop_
_entity_poly.entity_id
_entity_poly.type
_entity_poly.pdbx_seq_one_letter_code
_entity_poly.pdbx_strand_id
1 'polypeptide(L)' 'CRELNMACENTAYMGDDVVDLPVMRRAGLAITVPAAPELVKAHSHLITARNAGHGAVREACEFLMRAQGTLDAALAPYLR' A
#
# COMPACT_ATOMS: atom_id res chain seq x y z
N CYS A 1 -11.18 -2.59 10.62
CA CYS A 1 -11.72 -3.94 10.35
C CYS A 1 -13.06 -4.19 11.05
N ARG A 2 -13.10 -4.32 12.39
CA ARG A 2 -14.35 -4.61 13.12
C ARG A 2 -15.48 -3.61 12.86
N GLU A 3 -15.20 -2.31 12.93
CA GLU A 3 -16.20 -1.25 12.70
C GLU A 3 -16.77 -1.26 11.27
N LEU A 4 -15.98 -1.68 10.28
CA LEU A 4 -16.39 -1.74 8.88
C LEU A 4 -16.89 -3.13 8.47
N ASN A 5 -17.01 -4.08 9.41
CA ASN A 5 -17.33 -5.49 9.16
C ASN A 5 -16.46 -6.12 8.03
N MET A 6 -15.15 -5.83 8.04
CA MET A 6 -14.20 -6.33 7.05
C MET A 6 -13.15 -7.25 7.68
N ALA A 7 -12.80 -8.30 6.96
CA ALA A 7 -11.66 -9.16 7.25
C ALA A 7 -10.33 -8.37 7.06
N CYS A 8 -9.31 -8.65 7.88
CA CYS A 8 -8.04 -7.90 7.80
C CYS A 8 -7.28 -8.23 6.50
N GLU A 9 -7.48 -9.42 5.99
CA GLU A 9 -6.98 -9.94 4.73
C GLU A 9 -7.51 -9.15 3.53
N ASN A 10 -8.65 -8.46 3.69
CA ASN A 10 -9.22 -7.55 2.68
C ASN A 10 -8.76 -6.10 2.86
N THR A 11 -7.67 -5.87 3.61
CA THR A 11 -7.09 -4.54 3.81
C THR A 11 -5.65 -4.47 3.31
N ALA A 12 -5.26 -3.30 2.84
CA ALA A 12 -3.86 -2.94 2.64
C ALA A 12 -3.41 -2.04 3.79
N TYR A 13 -2.14 -2.16 4.19
CA TYR A 13 -1.50 -1.30 5.17
C TYR A 13 -0.11 -0.90 4.68
N MET A 14 0.21 0.39 4.75
CA MET A 14 1.52 0.92 4.36
C MET A 14 2.22 1.49 5.58
N GLY A 15 3.41 0.97 5.89
CA GLY A 15 4.23 1.38 7.05
C GLY A 15 5.71 1.40 6.69
N ASP A 16 6.52 2.11 7.46
CA ASP A 16 7.94 2.33 7.21
C ASP A 16 8.85 2.04 8.40
N ASP A 17 8.29 1.71 9.58
CA ASP A 17 9.09 1.38 10.76
C ASP A 17 8.60 0.11 11.49
N VAL A 18 9.40 -0.37 12.45
CA VAL A 18 9.17 -1.61 13.20
C VAL A 18 7.84 -1.59 13.96
N VAL A 19 7.37 -0.41 14.39
CA VAL A 19 6.08 -0.26 15.08
C VAL A 19 4.88 -0.63 14.19
N ASP A 20 5.05 -0.59 12.87
CA ASP A 20 4.00 -0.91 11.89
C ASP A 20 3.84 -2.42 11.65
N LEU A 21 4.89 -3.20 11.92
CA LEU A 21 4.95 -4.64 11.66
C LEU A 21 3.75 -5.44 12.22
N PRO A 22 3.26 -5.20 13.46
CA PRO A 22 2.10 -5.91 13.97
C PRO A 22 0.84 -5.72 13.12
N VAL A 23 0.68 -4.57 12.47
CA VAL A 23 -0.47 -4.29 11.58
C VAL A 23 -0.20 -4.81 10.18
N MET A 24 1.00 -4.57 9.64
CA MET A 24 1.43 -5.07 8.33
C MET A 24 1.26 -6.60 8.23
N ARG A 25 1.65 -7.35 9.26
CA ARG A 25 1.54 -8.82 9.29
C ARG A 25 0.11 -9.36 9.33
N ARG A 26 -0.88 -8.50 9.61
CA ARG A 26 -2.30 -8.87 9.67
C ARG A 26 -3.08 -8.41 8.43
N ALA A 27 -2.56 -7.42 7.71
CA ALA A 27 -3.16 -6.95 6.47
C ALA A 27 -2.91 -7.95 5.34
N GLY A 28 -3.87 -8.10 4.42
CA GLY A 28 -3.67 -8.92 3.23
C GLY A 28 -2.62 -8.36 2.27
N LEU A 29 -2.39 -7.04 2.31
CA LEU A 29 -1.33 -6.37 1.56
C LEU A 29 -0.54 -5.38 2.44
N ALA A 30 0.60 -5.83 2.97
CA ALA A 30 1.64 -4.98 3.53
C ALA A 30 2.47 -4.29 2.43
N ILE A 31 2.57 -2.96 2.50
CA ILE A 31 3.36 -2.10 1.59
C ILE A 31 4.39 -1.33 2.43
N THR A 32 5.57 -1.10 1.89
CA THR A 32 6.58 -0.22 2.52
C THR A 32 7.36 0.60 1.48
N VAL A 33 8.35 1.37 1.92
CA VAL A 33 9.16 2.28 1.09
C VAL A 33 10.63 1.87 1.08
N PRO A 34 11.44 2.33 0.10
CA PRO A 34 12.85 1.95 -0.02
C PRO A 34 13.71 2.31 1.20
N ALA A 35 13.36 3.37 1.92
CA ALA A 35 14.11 3.84 3.09
C ALA A 35 13.76 3.10 4.39
N ALA A 36 12.76 2.21 4.40
CA ALA A 36 12.36 1.48 5.60
C ALA A 36 13.47 0.51 6.08
N PRO A 37 13.51 0.16 7.38
CA PRO A 37 14.43 -0.86 7.88
C PRO A 37 14.28 -2.20 7.13
N GLU A 38 15.37 -2.94 6.97
CA GLU A 38 15.38 -4.23 6.25
C GLU A 38 14.38 -5.24 6.84
N LEU A 39 14.14 -5.19 8.15
CA LEU A 39 13.13 -6.03 8.80
C LEU A 39 11.71 -5.72 8.29
N VAL A 40 11.40 -4.44 8.07
CA VAL A 40 10.10 -4.00 7.55
C VAL A 40 9.95 -4.44 6.09
N LYS A 41 10.99 -4.26 5.28
CA LYS A 41 11.04 -4.74 3.89
C LYS A 41 10.87 -6.25 3.78
N ALA A 42 11.49 -7.02 4.67
CA ALA A 42 11.36 -8.48 4.68
C ALA A 42 9.94 -8.97 4.99
N HIS A 43 9.08 -8.10 5.56
CA HIS A 43 7.69 -8.40 5.90
C HIS A 43 6.68 -7.62 5.06
N SER A 44 7.12 -6.92 4.02
CA SER A 44 6.22 -6.28 3.04
C SER A 44 6.04 -7.17 1.81
N HIS A 45 4.84 -7.15 1.24
CA HIS A 45 4.56 -7.81 -0.04
C HIS A 45 4.95 -6.91 -1.22
N LEU A 46 4.94 -5.59 -1.00
CA LEU A 46 5.29 -4.58 -1.97
C LEU A 46 6.22 -3.54 -1.32
N ILE A 47 7.32 -3.23 -1.99
CA ILE A 47 8.16 -2.07 -1.69
C ILE A 47 7.98 -1.12 -2.86
N THR A 48 7.54 0.11 -2.59
CA THR A 48 7.40 1.11 -3.66
C THR A 48 8.76 1.48 -4.24
N ALA A 49 8.81 1.87 -5.51
CA ALA A 49 10.01 2.43 -6.13
C ALA A 49 10.29 3.85 -5.64
N ARG A 50 9.22 4.64 -5.39
CA ARG A 50 9.33 6.00 -4.85
C ARG A 50 9.53 5.99 -3.33
N ASN A 51 10.24 7.01 -2.85
CA ASN A 51 10.41 7.26 -1.42
C ASN A 51 9.16 7.87 -0.77
N ALA A 52 9.04 7.70 0.55
CA ALA A 52 8.04 8.40 1.36
C ALA A 52 8.10 9.92 1.12
N GLY A 53 6.93 10.58 1.04
CA GLY A 53 6.83 12.00 0.69
C GLY A 53 7.09 12.33 -0.79
N HIS A 54 7.58 11.38 -1.59
CA HIS A 54 7.96 11.60 -3.01
C HIS A 54 7.08 10.79 -3.98
N GLY A 55 5.85 10.50 -3.57
CA GLY A 55 4.85 9.81 -4.38
C GLY A 55 4.69 8.31 -4.09
N ALA A 56 5.30 7.77 -3.04
CA ALA A 56 5.13 6.35 -2.67
C ALA A 56 3.66 5.95 -2.46
N VAL A 57 2.88 6.76 -1.73
CA VAL A 57 1.43 6.50 -1.55
C VAL A 57 0.69 6.56 -2.88
N ARG A 58 1.03 7.51 -3.75
CA ARG A 58 0.43 7.61 -5.09
C ARG A 58 0.72 6.36 -5.93
N GLU A 59 1.95 5.86 -5.86
CA GLU A 59 2.34 4.61 -6.52
C GLU A 59 1.54 3.41 -5.99
N ALA A 60 1.38 3.30 -4.67
CA ALA A 60 0.55 2.26 -4.05
C ALA A 60 -0.93 2.37 -4.46
N CYS A 61 -1.49 3.58 -4.53
CA CYS A 61 -2.85 3.80 -5.01
C CYS A 61 -3.01 3.36 -6.48
N GLU A 62 -2.08 3.72 -7.36
CA GLU A 62 -2.13 3.28 -8.75
C GLU A 62 -1.97 1.77 -8.90
N PHE A 63 -1.10 1.14 -8.11
CA PHE A 63 -0.96 -0.32 -8.08
C PHE A 63 -2.30 -0.99 -7.73
N LEU A 64 -2.97 -0.54 -6.67
CA LEU A 64 -4.26 -1.06 -6.25
C LEU A 64 -5.34 -0.85 -7.32
N MET A 65 -5.42 0.36 -7.88
CA MET A 65 -6.42 0.69 -8.90
C MET A 65 -6.18 -0.05 -10.21
N ARG A 66 -4.92 -0.31 -10.60
CA ARG A 66 -4.59 -1.17 -11.74
C ARG A 66 -5.04 -2.60 -11.50
N ALA A 67 -4.73 -3.16 -10.33
CA ALA A 67 -5.15 -4.51 -9.96
C ALA A 67 -6.68 -4.68 -9.93
N GLN A 68 -7.42 -3.61 -9.62
CA GLN A 68 -8.88 -3.57 -9.63
C GLN A 68 -9.50 -3.15 -10.98
N GLY A 69 -8.70 -2.77 -11.98
CA GLY A 69 -9.19 -2.29 -13.27
C GLY A 69 -9.90 -0.92 -13.23
N THR A 70 -9.64 -0.11 -12.20
CA THR A 70 -10.33 1.19 -11.97
C THR A 70 -9.49 2.41 -12.33
N LEU A 71 -8.19 2.25 -12.58
CA LEU A 71 -7.28 3.39 -12.78
C LEU A 71 -7.62 4.23 -14.01
N ASP A 72 -7.80 3.60 -15.17
CA ASP A 72 -7.98 4.34 -16.43
C ASP A 72 -9.24 5.20 -16.41
N ALA A 73 -10.34 4.66 -15.88
CA ALA A 73 -11.59 5.39 -15.70
C ALA A 73 -11.42 6.61 -14.78
N ALA A 74 -10.61 6.48 -13.72
CA ALA A 74 -10.33 7.58 -12.80
C ALA A 74 -9.44 8.68 -13.42
N LEU A 75 -8.54 8.32 -14.35
CA LEU A 75 -7.65 9.27 -15.03
C LEU A 75 -8.29 9.92 -16.26
N ALA A 76 -9.29 9.27 -16.89
CA ALA A 76 -9.94 9.73 -18.10
C ALA A 76 -10.43 11.21 -18.09
N PRO A 77 -10.95 11.77 -16.98
CA PRO A 77 -11.35 13.18 -16.93
C PRO A 77 -10.20 14.19 -17.14
N TYR A 78 -8.95 13.80 -16.86
CA TYR A 78 -7.78 14.68 -16.92
C TYR A 78 -7.03 14.61 -18.26
N LEU A 79 -7.42 13.68 -19.14
CA LEU A 79 -6.76 13.42 -20.43
C LEU A 79 -7.59 13.95 -21.63
N ARG A 80 -8.49 14.90 -21.36
CA ARG A 80 -9.34 15.55 -22.36
C ARG A 80 -8.76 16.87 -22.82
#